data_AF-A0A970F0P7-F1
#
_entry.id   AF-A0A970F0P7-F1
#
_cell.length_a   1.000
_cell.length_b   1.000
_cell.length_c   1.000
_cell.angle_alpha   90.00
_cell.angle_beta   90.00
_cell.angle_gamma   90.00
#
_symmetry.space_group_name_H-M   'P 1'
#
loop_
_entity.id
_entity.type
_entity.pdbx_description
1 polymer ?
#
loop_
_entity_poly.entity_id
_entity_poly.type
_entity_poly.pdbx_seq_one_letter_code
_entity_poly.pdbx_strand_id
1 'polypeptide(L)'
;MKKYKNLGFMLTETLIVSTFISVTLIYMFIQFQKINQNYNRTFSYNTVNNLYATKQIINYIMDVDYSNIKDYLTNSNEKFLTLTNCPSHLFLEPNYCKKLFEALKIQDVYFTYEDLSIVKNAMRNDHTVLEETITFLDYIDYQPGAQTFRLIVHYQDGTYASLRLKEGI
;
A
#
# COMPACT_ATOMS: atom_id res chain seq x y z
N MET A 1 -23.90 68.76 9.34
CA MET A 1 -24.35 67.62 8.50
C MET A 1 -23.57 66.37 8.94
N LYS A 2 -24.17 65.50 9.77
CA LYS A 2 -23.48 64.35 10.42
C LYS A 2 -23.39 63.16 9.45
N LYS A 3 -22.18 62.73 9.08
CA LYS A 3 -21.91 61.49 8.33
C LYS A 3 -22.09 60.27 9.25
N TYR A 4 -23.28 59.68 9.27
CA TYR A 4 -23.62 58.48 10.06
C TYR A 4 -24.00 57.29 9.14
N LYS A 5 -23.30 57.12 8.00
CA LYS A 5 -23.61 56.08 6.99
C LYS A 5 -22.45 55.14 6.63
N ASN A 6 -21.30 55.22 7.31
CA ASN A 6 -20.10 54.45 6.91
C ASN A 6 -19.89 53.16 7.71
N LEU A 7 -20.53 53.01 8.88
CA LEU A 7 -20.37 51.83 9.75
C LEU A 7 -20.98 50.56 9.15
N GLY A 8 -22.16 50.66 8.54
CA GLY A 8 -22.79 49.52 7.85
C GLY A 8 -21.99 49.08 6.62
N PHE A 9 -21.47 50.03 5.86
CA PHE A 9 -20.57 49.76 4.73
C PHE A 9 -19.29 49.04 5.17
N MET A 10 -18.65 49.52 6.24
CA MET A 10 -17.47 48.89 6.81
C MET A 10 -17.74 47.47 7.35
N LEU A 11 -18.89 47.25 7.99
CA LEU A 11 -19.31 45.91 8.44
C LEU A 11 -19.53 44.94 7.26
N THR A 12 -20.18 45.41 6.18
CA THR A 12 -20.38 44.58 4.99
C THR A 12 -19.06 44.27 4.28
N GLU A 13 -18.18 45.26 4.13
CA GLU A 13 -16.85 45.08 3.52
C GLU A 13 -15.99 44.10 4.33
N THR A 14 -15.94 44.25 5.66
CA THR A 14 -15.21 43.31 6.52
C THR A 14 -15.80 41.89 6.48
N LEU A 15 -17.12 41.75 6.40
CA LEU A 15 -17.76 40.44 6.25
C LEU A 15 -17.40 39.78 4.91
N ILE A 16 -17.42 40.53 3.82
CA ILE A 16 -17.01 40.03 2.48
C ILE A 16 -15.54 39.62 2.49
N VAL A 17 -14.65 40.46 3.03
CA VAL A 17 -13.21 40.14 3.11
C VAL A 17 -12.96 38.93 3.99
N SER A 18 -13.65 38.81 5.13
CA SER A 18 -13.50 37.67 6.05
C SER A 18 -13.97 36.35 5.44
N THR A 19 -15.08 36.36 4.69
CA THR A 19 -15.59 35.16 4.01
C THR A 19 -14.66 34.75 2.86
N PHE A 20 -14.15 35.73 2.09
CA PHE A 20 -13.16 35.47 1.05
C PHE A 20 -11.88 34.83 1.59
N ILE A 21 -11.33 35.36 2.69
CA ILE A 21 -10.15 34.79 3.35
C ILE A 21 -10.45 33.37 3.86
N SER A 22 -11.61 33.16 4.49
CA SER A 22 -11.99 31.84 5.03
C SER A 22 -12.10 30.78 3.94
N VAL A 23 -12.77 31.11 2.82
CA VAL A 23 -12.88 30.21 1.66
C VAL A 23 -11.49 29.88 1.09
N THR A 24 -10.62 30.88 0.99
CA THR A 24 -9.25 30.69 0.51
C THR A 24 -8.45 29.76 1.41
N LEU A 25 -8.54 29.93 2.73
CA LEU A 25 -7.85 29.06 3.71
C LEU A 25 -8.38 27.62 3.67
N ILE A 26 -9.70 27.43 3.57
CA ILE A 26 -10.31 26.09 3.44
C ILE A 26 -9.80 25.41 2.17
N TYR A 27 -9.77 26.14 1.05
CA TYR A 27 -9.25 25.61 -0.21
C TYR A 27 -7.77 25.21 -0.10
N MET A 28 -6.93 26.09 0.47
CA MET A 28 -5.51 25.80 0.69
C MET A 28 -5.31 24.58 1.59
N PHE A 29 -6.10 24.45 2.67
CA PHE A 29 -6.03 23.31 3.57
C PHE A 29 -6.33 22.00 2.85
N ILE A 30 -7.41 21.95 2.06
CA ILE A 30 -7.78 20.75 1.27
C ILE A 30 -6.65 20.38 0.30
N GLN A 31 -6.04 21.37 -0.36
CA GLN A 31 -4.95 21.11 -1.29
C GLN A 31 -3.68 20.64 -0.58
N PHE A 32 -3.33 21.26 0.55
CA PHE A 32 -2.19 20.85 1.36
C PHE A 32 -2.36 19.41 1.86
N GLN A 33 -3.56 19.06 2.35
CA GLN A 33 -3.85 17.70 2.81
C GLN A 33 -3.65 16.66 1.69
N LYS A 34 -4.12 16.96 0.47
CA LYS A 34 -3.92 16.08 -0.69
C LYS A 34 -2.44 15.94 -1.05
N ILE A 35 -1.69 17.04 -1.08
CA ILE A 35 -0.25 17.03 -1.38
C ILE A 35 0.49 16.21 -0.33
N ASN A 36 0.21 16.43 0.96
CA ASN A 36 0.86 15.71 2.05
C ASN A 36 0.57 14.20 2.02
N GLN A 37 -0.69 13.83 1.76
CA GLN A 37 -1.06 12.42 1.58
C GLN A 37 -0.33 11.78 0.41
N ASN A 38 -0.29 12.46 -0.74
CA ASN A 38 0.43 11.94 -1.91
C ASN A 38 1.94 11.86 -1.68
N TYR A 39 2.53 12.84 -0.99
CA TYR A 39 3.94 12.83 -0.62
C TYR A 39 4.27 11.61 0.25
N ASN A 40 3.49 11.39 1.31
CA ASN A 40 3.67 10.21 2.17
C ASN A 40 3.50 8.91 1.37
N ARG A 41 2.53 8.83 0.47
CA ARG A 41 2.35 7.65 -0.41
C ARG A 41 3.58 7.42 -1.29
N THR A 42 4.09 8.45 -1.97
CA THR A 42 5.27 8.31 -2.84
C THR A 42 6.53 7.93 -2.07
N PHE A 43 6.67 8.40 -0.83
CA PHE A 43 7.84 8.09 -0.01
C PHE A 43 7.74 6.71 0.66
N SER A 44 6.53 6.28 1.04
CA SER A 44 6.32 5.02 1.75
C SER A 44 6.08 3.82 0.82
N TYR A 45 5.61 4.05 -0.41
CA TYR A 45 5.20 2.97 -1.32
C TYR A 45 6.17 2.80 -2.49
N ASN A 46 6.57 1.56 -2.75
CA ASN A 46 7.42 1.14 -3.86
C ASN A 46 8.74 1.94 -3.94
N THR A 47 9.40 2.14 -2.79
CA THR A 47 10.74 2.76 -2.79
C THR A 47 11.73 1.90 -3.57
N VAL A 48 12.74 2.53 -4.17
CA VAL A 48 13.74 1.82 -5.01
C VAL A 48 14.38 0.66 -4.24
N ASN A 49 14.84 0.91 -3.02
CA ASN A 49 15.50 -0.10 -2.19
C ASN A 49 14.57 -1.30 -1.91
N ASN A 50 13.31 -1.03 -1.61
CA ASN A 50 12.34 -2.07 -1.28
C ASN A 50 11.91 -2.86 -2.51
N LEU A 51 11.79 -2.22 -3.67
CA LEU A 51 11.55 -2.93 -4.92
C LEU A 51 12.70 -3.90 -5.23
N TYR A 52 13.95 -3.49 -5.03
CA TYR A 52 15.10 -4.40 -5.17
C TYR A 52 15.06 -5.53 -4.14
N ALA A 53 14.77 -5.25 -2.87
CA ALA A 53 14.64 -6.27 -1.84
C ALA A 53 13.50 -7.26 -2.17
N THR A 54 12.33 -6.76 -2.56
CA THR A 54 11.19 -7.57 -3.00
C THR A 54 11.56 -8.42 -4.21
N LYS A 55 12.34 -7.88 -5.15
CA LYS A 55 12.83 -8.64 -6.31
C LYS A 55 13.76 -9.79 -5.90
N GLN A 56 14.59 -9.60 -4.88
CA GLN A 56 15.42 -10.70 -4.34
C GLN A 56 14.58 -11.81 -3.74
N ILE A 57 13.51 -11.48 -3.01
CA ILE A 57 12.57 -12.48 -2.48
C ILE A 57 11.88 -13.22 -3.62
N ILE A 58 11.41 -12.49 -4.64
CA ILE A 58 10.77 -13.10 -5.80
C ILE A 58 11.74 -14.07 -6.47
N ASN A 59 12.99 -13.69 -6.68
CA ASN A 59 13.98 -14.58 -7.28
C ASN A 59 14.19 -15.83 -6.41
N TYR A 60 14.33 -15.66 -5.10
CA TYR A 60 14.44 -16.78 -4.16
C TYR A 60 13.23 -17.73 -4.23
N ILE A 61 12.02 -17.20 -4.22
CA ILE A 61 10.79 -17.99 -4.35
C ILE A 61 10.75 -18.70 -5.71
N MET A 62 11.05 -18.00 -6.79
CA MET A 62 11.03 -18.54 -8.16
C MET A 62 12.01 -19.69 -8.37
N ASP A 63 13.18 -19.64 -7.72
CA ASP A 63 14.22 -20.65 -7.90
C ASP A 63 13.92 -21.96 -7.16
N VAL A 64 13.22 -21.90 -6.03
CA VAL A 64 13.15 -23.03 -5.08
C VAL A 64 11.72 -23.44 -4.74
N ASP A 65 10.86 -22.47 -4.40
CA ASP A 65 9.60 -22.72 -3.67
C ASP A 65 8.33 -22.39 -4.47
N TYR A 66 8.47 -21.84 -5.69
CA TYR A 66 7.35 -21.26 -6.45
C TYR A 66 6.26 -22.27 -6.81
N SER A 67 6.62 -23.49 -7.23
CA SER A 67 5.63 -24.53 -7.55
C SER A 67 4.78 -24.87 -6.33
N ASN A 68 5.40 -25.08 -5.17
CA ASN A 68 4.72 -25.44 -3.94
C ASN A 68 3.77 -24.32 -3.48
N ILE A 69 4.24 -23.06 -3.52
CA ILE A 69 3.45 -21.89 -3.12
C ILE A 69 2.28 -21.65 -4.09
N LYS A 70 2.53 -21.75 -5.40
CA LYS A 70 1.51 -21.62 -6.45
C LYS A 70 0.43 -22.70 -6.32
N ASP A 71 0.85 -23.95 -6.18
CA ASP A 71 -0.08 -25.07 -6.07
C ASP A 71 -0.89 -24.99 -4.78
N TYR A 72 -0.27 -24.55 -3.67
CA TYR A 72 -1.00 -24.34 -2.43
C TYR A 72 -2.07 -23.25 -2.57
N LEU A 73 -1.75 -22.09 -3.16
CA LEU A 73 -2.75 -21.02 -3.36
C LEU A 73 -3.85 -21.42 -4.37
N THR A 74 -3.51 -22.23 -5.38
CA THR A 74 -4.47 -22.64 -6.42
C THR A 74 -5.41 -23.75 -5.94
N ASN A 75 -4.89 -24.68 -5.12
CA ASN A 75 -5.67 -25.82 -4.61
C ASN A 75 -6.39 -25.50 -3.28
N SER A 76 -5.93 -24.49 -2.54
CA SER A 76 -6.65 -23.97 -1.38
C SER A 76 -7.78 -23.04 -1.81
N ASN A 77 -8.82 -22.93 -0.97
CA ASN A 77 -9.86 -21.91 -1.14
C ASN A 77 -9.38 -20.51 -0.70
N GLU A 78 -8.10 -20.35 -0.39
CA GLU A 78 -7.52 -19.11 0.09
C GLU A 78 -7.34 -18.10 -1.05
N LYS A 79 -7.44 -16.81 -0.73
CA LYS A 79 -7.28 -15.72 -1.72
C LYS A 79 -5.90 -15.10 -1.67
N PHE A 80 -5.17 -15.33 -0.58
CA PHE A 80 -3.80 -14.91 -0.37
C PHE A 80 -3.14 -15.86 0.63
N LEU A 81 -1.81 -15.93 0.59
CA LEU A 81 -0.99 -16.65 1.56
C LEU A 81 -0.10 -15.67 2.33
N THR A 82 0.05 -15.90 3.63
CA THR A 82 0.99 -15.17 4.47
C THR A 82 2.30 -15.95 4.54
N LEU A 83 3.37 -15.38 3.98
CA LEU A 83 4.70 -15.99 3.92
C LEU A 83 5.65 -15.49 5.03
N THR A 84 5.20 -14.54 5.86
CA THR A 84 6.01 -13.84 6.90
C THR A 84 6.87 -14.77 7.75
N ASN A 85 6.33 -15.91 8.19
CA ASN A 85 7.02 -16.82 9.10
C ASN A 85 7.78 -17.95 8.40
N CYS A 86 7.90 -17.91 7.07
CA CYS A 86 8.50 -18.95 6.24
C CYS A 86 7.99 -20.36 6.62
N PRO A 87 6.68 -20.62 6.47
CA PRO A 87 6.09 -21.89 6.89
C PRO A 87 6.72 -23.08 6.17
N SER A 88 7.06 -24.12 6.92
CA SER A 88 7.81 -25.29 6.43
C SER A 88 7.08 -26.15 5.40
N HIS A 89 5.76 -25.96 5.24
CA HIS A 89 4.99 -26.63 4.20
C HIS A 89 5.03 -25.90 2.85
N LEU A 90 5.45 -24.62 2.83
CA LEU A 90 5.62 -23.81 1.62
C LEU A 90 7.08 -23.64 1.23
N PHE A 91 7.99 -23.58 2.22
CA PHE A 91 9.42 -23.35 2.01
C PHE A 91 10.24 -24.62 2.30
N LEU A 92 11.07 -25.02 1.35
CA LEU A 92 12.02 -26.13 1.48
C LEU A 92 13.10 -25.83 2.55
N GLU A 93 13.59 -24.59 2.58
CA GLU A 93 14.64 -24.13 3.51
C GLU A 93 14.13 -22.98 4.41
N PRO A 94 13.25 -23.24 5.39
CA PRO A 94 12.59 -22.20 6.18
C PRO A 94 13.59 -21.37 7.01
N ASN A 95 14.72 -21.95 7.41
CA ASN A 95 15.77 -21.23 8.13
C ASN A 95 16.50 -20.22 7.25
N TYR A 96 16.72 -20.56 5.97
CA TYR A 96 17.33 -19.63 5.02
C TYR A 96 16.36 -18.48 4.71
N CYS A 97 15.09 -18.80 4.46
CA CYS A 97 14.04 -17.80 4.26
C CYS A 97 13.94 -16.81 5.43
N LYS A 98 13.97 -17.28 6.68
CA LYS A 98 13.94 -16.40 7.86
C LYS A 98 15.14 -15.46 7.90
N LYS A 99 16.36 -15.99 7.70
CA LYS A 99 17.58 -15.15 7.66
C LYS A 99 17.54 -14.12 6.53
N LEU A 100 17.01 -14.50 5.36
CA LEU A 100 16.83 -13.58 4.24
C LEU A 100 15.85 -12.46 4.61
N PHE A 101 14.72 -12.80 5.22
CA PHE A 101 13.69 -11.82 5.60
C PHE A 101 14.18 -10.88 6.71
N GLU A 102 14.92 -11.41 7.68
CA GLU A 102 15.60 -10.61 8.72
C GLU A 102 16.64 -9.66 8.11
N ALA A 103 17.48 -10.16 7.19
CA ALA A 103 18.51 -9.34 6.54
C ALA A 103 17.91 -8.21 5.67
N LEU A 104 16.77 -8.47 5.04
CA LEU A 104 16.02 -7.49 4.25
C LEU A 104 15.09 -6.61 5.08
N LYS A 105 15.06 -6.79 6.42
CA LYS A 105 14.19 -6.04 7.36
C LYS A 105 12.72 -6.09 6.99
N ILE A 106 12.26 -7.28 6.66
CA ILE A 106 10.87 -7.53 6.29
C ILE A 106 10.05 -7.73 7.56
N GLN A 107 8.85 -7.16 7.56
CA GLN A 107 7.86 -7.36 8.61
C GLN A 107 6.79 -8.34 8.16
N ASP A 108 6.14 -8.13 7.01
CA ASP A 108 5.10 -9.02 6.49
C ASP A 108 5.27 -9.30 4.99
N VAL A 109 4.93 -10.52 4.57
CA VAL A 109 4.94 -10.92 3.16
C VAL A 109 3.64 -11.62 2.82
N TYR A 110 2.97 -11.12 1.78
CA TYR A 110 1.75 -11.71 1.27
C TYR A 110 1.93 -12.11 -0.20
N PHE A 111 1.57 -13.35 -0.51
CA PHE A 111 1.51 -13.87 -1.85
C PHE A 111 0.06 -13.95 -2.32
N THR A 112 -0.26 -13.29 -3.43
CA THR A 112 -1.64 -13.10 -3.87
C THR A 112 -1.78 -13.31 -5.36
N TYR A 113 -3.01 -13.45 -5.82
CA TYR A 113 -3.35 -13.24 -7.23
C TYR A 113 -3.06 -11.79 -7.64
N GLU A 114 -2.74 -11.58 -8.91
CA GLU A 114 -2.61 -10.24 -9.50
C GLU A 114 -3.96 -9.51 -9.46
N ASP A 115 -5.07 -10.21 -9.65
CA ASP A 115 -6.40 -9.61 -9.51
C ASP A 115 -6.73 -9.32 -8.04
N LEU A 116 -6.49 -8.07 -7.63
CA LEU A 116 -6.71 -7.62 -6.26
C LEU A 116 -8.19 -7.42 -5.91
N SER A 117 -9.12 -7.49 -6.86
CA SER A 117 -10.55 -7.25 -6.58
C SER A 117 -11.12 -8.23 -5.55
N ILE A 118 -10.70 -9.51 -5.63
CA ILE A 118 -11.12 -10.58 -4.73
C ILE A 118 -10.26 -10.57 -3.46
N VAL A 119 -8.97 -10.27 -3.59
CA VAL A 119 -7.99 -10.29 -2.50
C VAL A 119 -8.27 -9.19 -1.48
N LYS A 120 -8.64 -7.97 -1.92
CA LYS A 120 -8.93 -6.84 -1.03
C LYS A 120 -10.01 -7.16 -0.01
N ASN A 121 -11.09 -7.80 -0.44
CA ASN A 121 -12.19 -8.18 0.46
C ASN A 121 -11.76 -9.26 1.45
N ALA A 122 -10.96 -10.24 0.99
CA ALA A 122 -10.44 -11.29 1.87
C ALA A 122 -9.50 -10.71 2.94
N MET A 123 -8.55 -9.85 2.54
CA MET A 123 -7.61 -9.21 3.46
C MET A 123 -8.29 -8.25 4.43
N ARG A 124 -9.33 -7.52 4.01
CA ARG A 124 -10.12 -6.64 4.90
C ARG A 124 -10.86 -7.40 6.00
N ASN A 125 -11.25 -8.65 5.73
CA ASN A 125 -11.93 -9.49 6.71
C ASN A 125 -10.96 -10.25 7.62
N ASP A 126 -9.66 -10.23 7.31
CA ASP A 126 -8.63 -10.89 8.10
C ASP A 126 -8.04 -9.91 9.12
N HIS A 127 -8.22 -10.20 10.41
CA HIS A 127 -7.78 -9.34 11.52
C HIS A 127 -6.26 -9.36 11.72
N THR A 128 -5.53 -10.23 11.02
CA THR A 128 -4.08 -10.30 11.04
C THR A 128 -3.42 -9.35 10.04
N VAL A 129 -4.19 -8.83 9.08
CA VAL A 129 -3.70 -7.88 8.07
C VAL A 129 -3.83 -6.46 8.60
N LEU A 130 -2.72 -5.73 8.61
CA LEU A 130 -2.67 -4.32 9.01
C LEU A 130 -3.51 -3.43 8.08
N GLU A 131 -4.14 -2.40 8.64
CA GLU A 131 -4.98 -1.45 7.88
C GLU A 131 -4.17 -0.67 6.83
N GLU A 132 -2.90 -0.40 7.14
CA GLU A 132 -1.96 0.24 6.22
C GLU A 132 -1.69 -0.62 4.99
N THR A 133 -1.63 -1.95 5.14
CA THR A 133 -1.52 -2.89 4.02
C THR A 133 -2.75 -2.81 3.12
N ILE A 134 -3.95 -2.70 3.70
CA ILE A 134 -5.20 -2.53 2.94
C ILE A 134 -5.18 -1.20 2.18
N THR A 135 -4.72 -0.14 2.82
CA THR A 135 -4.58 1.18 2.19
C THR A 135 -3.58 1.16 1.04
N PHE A 136 -2.51 0.37 1.15
CA PHE A 136 -1.54 0.14 0.09
C PHE A 136 -2.15 -0.64 -1.09
N LEU A 137 -2.98 -1.65 -0.85
CA LEU A 137 -3.71 -2.37 -1.92
C LEU A 137 -4.60 -1.44 -2.76
N ASP A 138 -5.16 -0.39 -2.15
CA ASP A 138 -5.96 0.61 -2.86
C ASP A 138 -5.13 1.53 -3.76
N TYR A 139 -3.82 1.60 -3.54
CA TYR A 139 -2.88 2.33 -4.39
C TYR A 139 -2.30 1.50 -5.53
N ILE A 140 -2.23 0.17 -5.37
CA ILE A 140 -1.59 -0.70 -6.35
C ILE A 140 -2.44 -0.84 -7.63
N ASP A 141 -1.84 -0.52 -8.77
CA ASP A 141 -2.40 -0.85 -10.08
C ASP A 141 -2.30 -2.36 -10.36
N TYR A 142 -3.44 -2.95 -10.69
CA TYR A 142 -3.56 -4.38 -10.99
C TYR A 142 -4.32 -4.65 -12.29
N GLN A 143 -4.17 -5.87 -12.82
CA GLN A 143 -4.86 -6.32 -14.04
C GLN A 143 -6.04 -7.24 -13.66
N PRO A 144 -7.30 -6.79 -13.81
CA PRO A 144 -8.46 -7.63 -13.55
C PRO A 144 -8.47 -8.86 -14.45
N GLY A 145 -8.77 -10.04 -13.89
CA GLY A 145 -8.79 -11.31 -14.61
C GLY A 145 -7.42 -11.89 -14.97
N ALA A 146 -6.31 -11.27 -14.55
CA ALA A 146 -4.98 -11.86 -14.75
C ALA A 146 -4.78 -13.09 -13.86
N GLN A 147 -4.31 -14.18 -14.45
CA GLN A 147 -3.98 -15.43 -13.74
C GLN A 147 -2.54 -15.46 -13.20
N THR A 148 -1.84 -14.31 -13.21
CA THR A 148 -0.50 -14.19 -12.65
C THR A 148 -0.55 -13.90 -11.16
N PHE A 149 0.58 -14.06 -10.49
CA PHE A 149 0.70 -13.80 -9.06
C PHE A 149 1.48 -12.52 -8.77
N ARG A 150 1.33 -12.04 -7.54
CA ARG A 150 1.98 -10.83 -7.04
C ARG A 150 2.47 -11.06 -5.63
N LEU A 151 3.59 -10.44 -5.31
CA LEU A 151 4.10 -10.33 -3.95
C LEU A 151 3.81 -8.93 -3.42
N ILE A 152 3.36 -8.87 -2.17
CA ILE A 152 3.17 -7.64 -1.40
C ILE A 152 4.02 -7.78 -0.15
N VAL A 153 4.90 -6.80 0.10
CA VAL A 153 5.86 -6.83 1.20
C VAL A 153 5.73 -5.56 2.02
N HIS A 154 5.65 -5.73 3.32
CA HIS A 154 5.70 -4.70 4.34
C HIS A 154 7.05 -4.78 5.06
N TYR A 155 7.76 -3.67 5.15
CA TYR A 155 9.09 -3.57 5.76
C TYR A 155 9.01 -2.96 7.15
N GLN A 156 9.98 -3.27 8.01
CA GLN A 156 10.04 -2.81 9.40
C GLN A 156 10.15 -1.28 9.55
N ASP A 157 10.52 -0.56 8.49
CA ASP A 157 10.55 0.90 8.44
C ASP A 157 9.19 1.54 8.08
N GLY A 158 8.12 0.72 7.99
CA GLY A 158 6.75 1.16 7.69
C GLY A 158 6.52 1.44 6.21
N THR A 159 7.43 1.01 5.34
CA THR A 159 7.30 1.15 3.89
C THR A 159 6.77 -0.15 3.26
N TYR A 160 6.21 -0.02 2.06
CA TYR A 160 5.57 -1.12 1.34
C TYR A 160 6.16 -1.25 -0.05
N ALA A 161 6.21 -2.46 -0.57
CA ALA A 161 6.49 -2.70 -1.98
C ALA A 161 5.62 -3.82 -2.53
N SER A 162 5.33 -3.73 -3.83
CA SER A 162 4.64 -4.79 -4.53
C SER A 162 5.23 -5.00 -5.91
N LEU A 163 5.42 -6.26 -6.26
CA LEU A 163 5.93 -6.67 -7.55
C LEU A 163 5.14 -7.86 -8.09
N ARG A 164 4.85 -7.80 -9.39
CA ARG A 164 4.26 -8.91 -10.14
C ARG A 164 5.32 -9.99 -10.32
N LEU A 165 4.93 -11.24 -10.13
CA LEU A 165 5.76 -12.36 -10.53
C LEU A 165 5.59 -12.54 -12.04
N LYS A 166 6.69 -12.38 -12.78
CA LYS A 166 6.74 -12.78 -14.19
C LYS A 166 7.37 -14.16 -14.24
N GLU A 167 6.58 -15.16 -14.63
CA GLU A 167 7.15 -16.42 -15.11
C GLU A 167 8.02 -16.07 -16.33
N GLY A 168 9.30 -16.45 -16.29
CA GLY A 168 10.22 -16.22 -17.39
C GLY A 168 9.75 -16.93 -18.66
N ILE A 169 9.95 -16.27 -19.81
CA ILE A 169 9.89 -16.88 -21.14
C ILE A 169 11.01 -17.90 -21.27
#